data_AF-A0A8T2PLW1-F1
#
_entry.id   AF-A0A8T2PLW1-F1
#
_cell.length_a   1.000
_cell.length_b   1.000
_cell.length_c   1.000
_cell.angle_alpha   90.00
_cell.angle_beta   90.00
_cell.angle_gamma   90.00
#
_symmetry.space_group_name_H-M   'P 1'
#
loop_
_entity.id
_entity.type
_entity.pdbx_description
1 polymer ?
#
loop_
_entity_poly.entity_id
_entity_poly.type
_entity_poly.pdbx_seq_one_letter_code
_entity_poly.pdbx_strand_id
1 'polypeptide(L)'
;MPKLQGFEFWRTTLKGARYVVAPMVDQSELAWRLLSRRHGAELCYTPMLHAQVFVRDPNYRRENLYNEVCEEDRPLIAQFCANDPEVFVQAALLAQDYCDAIDLNLGCPQMIAKRGHYGAFLQEEWNLLEKMITLGNEKISVPITCKIRVFSEIDKTVEYAKMLEKAGCQLLTVHGRTKEQKGAMTGIASWEHIKAIRKAVNIPVFANGNIQHLSDVQRCMDETGVQGVMSAEGNLHNPALFEGRSPPVWEMTEEYLEVVRQYPCSLSYVRAHLFKLWHHTLQIHQELREELAKVKTLDGMAEVNRQLKERCLEEMKEGEEQKSTGGLPFPHWICQPYVRPVPKEPGSENGHPKAQVKTVCVKRALDESDGATEFLSKNKQKKKARNPNKNFNLEQKPKYIRCEQCGNPKVSYPNFTTNK
;
A
#
# COMPACT_ATOMS: atom_id res chain seq x y z
N MET A 1 32.92 -4.39 4.76
CA MET A 1 32.53 -5.27 5.87
C MET A 1 31.71 -6.42 5.30
N PRO A 2 31.76 -7.63 5.89
CA PRO A 2 30.91 -8.73 5.46
C PRO A 2 29.42 -8.36 5.63
N LYS A 3 28.58 -8.87 4.72
CA LYS A 3 27.12 -8.73 4.76
C LYS A 3 26.58 -9.40 6.02
N LEU A 4 26.03 -8.61 6.95
CA LEU A 4 25.47 -9.13 8.20
C LEU A 4 24.28 -10.05 7.92
N GLN A 5 24.08 -11.05 8.78
CA GLN A 5 23.10 -12.12 8.58
C GLN A 5 22.14 -12.26 9.76
N GLY A 6 20.90 -12.70 9.47
CA GLY A 6 19.87 -13.07 10.45
C GLY A 6 19.76 -12.11 11.64
N PHE A 7 19.94 -12.66 12.84
CA PHE A 7 19.83 -11.90 14.09
C PHE A 7 20.92 -10.84 14.29
N GLU A 8 22.08 -10.96 13.65
CA GLU A 8 23.12 -9.92 13.70
C GLU A 8 22.73 -8.73 12.83
N PHE A 9 22.23 -9.00 11.61
CA PHE A 9 21.63 -7.97 10.76
C PHE A 9 20.51 -7.20 11.47
N TRP A 10 19.57 -7.91 12.10
CA TRP A 10 18.47 -7.27 12.82
C TRP A 10 18.95 -6.43 14.02
N ARG A 11 19.87 -6.95 14.85
CA ARG A 11 20.36 -6.22 16.03
C ARG A 11 21.21 -5.01 15.67
N THR A 12 22.08 -5.14 14.67
CA THR A 12 23.07 -4.11 14.33
C THR A 12 22.53 -3.13 13.30
N THR A 13 22.15 -3.61 12.11
CA THR A 13 21.70 -2.73 11.02
C THR A 13 20.30 -2.18 11.30
N LEU A 14 19.37 -3.06 11.69
CA LEU A 14 17.99 -2.65 11.98
C LEU A 14 17.79 -2.18 13.43
N LYS A 15 18.87 -2.05 14.22
CA LYS A 15 18.87 -1.55 15.60
C LYS A 15 17.90 -2.28 16.54
N GLY A 16 17.63 -3.55 16.27
CA GLY A 16 16.68 -4.35 17.06
C GLY A 16 15.22 -3.92 16.92
N ALA A 17 14.85 -3.26 15.81
CA ALA A 17 13.52 -2.71 15.57
C ALA A 17 12.40 -3.74 15.79
N ARG A 18 11.35 -3.29 16.48
CA ARG A 18 10.13 -3.99 16.87
C ARG A 18 8.89 -3.31 16.29
N TYR A 19 8.91 -1.99 16.12
CA TYR A 19 7.79 -1.20 15.62
C TYR A 19 7.98 -0.86 14.15
N VAL A 20 7.26 -1.58 13.28
CA VAL A 20 7.51 -1.57 11.83
C VAL A 20 6.33 -0.99 11.06
N VAL A 21 6.60 -0.03 10.18
CA VAL A 21 5.61 0.49 9.22
C VAL A 21 5.66 -0.32 7.94
N ALA A 22 4.51 -0.81 7.51
CA ALA A 22 4.39 -1.68 6.33
C ALA A 22 4.66 -0.95 5.01
N PRO A 23 5.14 -1.67 3.97
CA PRO A 23 5.15 -1.16 2.61
C PRO A 23 3.71 -1.04 2.09
N MET A 24 3.34 0.17 1.67
CA MET A 24 1.99 0.50 1.19
C MET A 24 2.10 1.36 -0.07
N VAL A 25 1.60 0.85 -1.19
CA VAL A 25 1.61 1.58 -2.47
C VAL A 25 0.89 2.91 -2.29
N ASP A 26 1.55 4.01 -2.68
CA ASP A 26 1.08 5.40 -2.56
C ASP A 26 0.78 5.87 -1.12
N GLN A 27 1.22 5.12 -0.10
CA GLN A 27 0.88 5.37 1.31
C GLN A 27 2.03 5.09 2.30
N SER A 28 3.24 4.87 1.80
CA SER A 28 4.45 4.74 2.64
C SER A 28 5.63 5.47 2.00
N GLU A 29 5.34 6.59 1.34
CA GLU A 29 6.33 7.55 0.83
C GLU A 29 7.09 8.23 1.98
N LEU A 30 8.21 8.90 1.67
CA LEU A 30 9.11 9.48 2.67
C LEU A 30 8.38 10.32 3.74
N ALA A 31 7.49 11.22 3.33
CA ALA A 31 6.78 12.09 4.26
C ALA A 31 5.96 11.31 5.30
N TRP A 32 5.28 10.24 4.88
CA TRP A 32 4.52 9.39 5.80
C TRP A 32 5.43 8.56 6.72
N ARG A 33 6.57 8.07 6.19
CA ARG A 33 7.56 7.34 7.00
C ARG A 33 8.16 8.23 8.08
N LEU A 34 8.52 9.47 7.75
CA LEU A 34 9.04 10.46 8.69
C LEU A 34 8.01 10.84 9.77
N LEU A 35 6.74 11.05 9.40
CA LEU A 35 5.67 11.24 10.37
C LEU A 35 5.56 10.04 11.32
N SER A 36 5.58 8.82 10.78
CA SER A 36 5.51 7.62 11.61
C SER A 36 6.72 7.46 12.52
N ARG A 37 7.91 7.90 12.09
CA ARG A 37 9.13 7.91 12.93
C ARG A 37 9.07 8.92 14.06
N ARG A 38 8.50 10.11 13.82
CA ARG A 38 8.18 11.07 14.91
C ARG A 38 7.32 10.41 15.99
N HIS A 39 6.55 9.39 15.60
CA HIS A 39 5.64 8.66 16.48
C HIS A 39 6.03 7.20 16.76
N GLY A 40 7.34 6.94 16.89
CA GLY A 40 7.84 5.68 17.46
C GLY A 40 8.00 4.54 16.45
N ALA A 41 7.81 4.75 15.16
CA ALA A 41 8.25 3.76 14.16
C ALA A 41 9.78 3.65 14.15
N GLU A 42 10.28 2.42 14.29
CA GLU A 42 11.71 2.14 14.36
C GLU A 42 12.26 1.69 13.00
N LEU A 43 11.42 1.04 12.20
CA LEU A 43 11.74 0.55 10.85
C LEU A 43 10.59 0.85 9.90
N CYS A 44 10.92 1.39 8.73
CA CYS A 44 9.94 1.64 7.69
C CYS A 44 10.34 0.93 6.40
N TYR A 45 9.35 0.72 5.53
CA TYR A 45 9.54 0.19 4.19
C TYR A 45 9.10 1.21 3.15
N THR A 46 9.77 1.24 2.00
CA THR A 46 9.32 2.01 0.84
C THR A 46 7.95 1.50 0.36
N PRO A 47 7.25 2.26 -0.51
CA PRO A 47 6.18 1.65 -1.32
C PRO A 47 6.73 0.46 -2.11
N MET A 48 5.85 -0.46 -2.52
CA MET A 48 6.25 -1.58 -3.36
C MET A 48 6.66 -1.07 -4.76
N LEU A 49 7.94 -1.22 -5.09
CA LEU A 49 8.54 -0.79 -6.35
C LEU A 49 8.49 -1.92 -7.39
N HIS A 50 8.20 -1.61 -8.65
CA HIS A 50 8.20 -2.61 -9.70
C HIS A 50 9.60 -2.79 -10.29
N ALA A 51 10.26 -3.94 -10.08
CA ALA A 51 11.67 -4.14 -10.46
C ALA A 51 11.94 -3.87 -11.95
N GLN A 52 11.13 -4.43 -12.85
CA GLN A 52 11.27 -4.21 -14.30
C GLN A 52 11.15 -2.72 -14.70
N VAL A 53 10.26 -1.96 -14.05
CA VAL A 53 10.09 -0.52 -14.32
C VAL A 53 11.27 0.24 -13.74
N PHE A 54 11.71 -0.10 -12.53
CA PHE A 54 12.86 0.50 -11.86
C PHE A 54 14.17 0.37 -12.63
N VAL A 55 14.39 -0.77 -13.29
CA VAL A 55 15.53 -0.98 -14.18
C VAL A 55 15.42 -0.11 -15.43
N ARG A 56 14.26 -0.12 -16.10
CA ARG A 56 14.07 0.50 -17.42
C ARG A 56 13.87 2.01 -17.40
N ASP A 57 13.27 2.55 -16.34
CA ASP A 57 12.82 3.93 -16.26
C ASP A 57 13.57 4.70 -15.15
N PRO A 58 14.59 5.50 -15.53
CA PRO A 58 15.33 6.33 -14.58
C PRO A 58 14.48 7.39 -13.87
N ASN A 59 13.38 7.85 -14.47
CA ASN A 59 12.50 8.83 -13.81
C ASN A 59 11.70 8.15 -12.71
N TYR A 60 11.11 6.98 -12.99
CA TYR A 60 10.43 6.17 -11.97
C TYR A 60 11.37 5.90 -10.78
N ARG A 61 12.61 5.49 -11.06
CA ARG A 61 13.62 5.25 -10.03
C ARG A 61 13.97 6.51 -9.22
N ARG A 62 14.15 7.64 -9.91
CA ARG A 62 14.45 8.92 -9.26
C ARG A 62 13.33 9.36 -8.33
N GLU A 63 12.09 9.32 -8.83
CA GLU A 63 10.90 9.79 -8.12
C GLU A 63 10.52 8.90 -6.93
N ASN A 64 10.75 7.59 -7.00
CA ASN A 64 10.27 6.64 -5.99
C ASN A 64 11.35 6.16 -5.00
N LEU A 65 12.63 6.51 -5.21
CA LEU A 65 13.69 6.16 -4.27
C LEU A 65 14.76 7.25 -4.14
N TYR A 66 15.37 7.69 -5.24
CA TYR A 66 16.59 8.53 -5.14
C TYR A 66 16.32 9.93 -4.58
N ASN A 67 15.15 10.50 -4.87
CA ASN A 67 14.72 11.78 -4.29
C ASN A 67 14.17 11.63 -2.87
N GLU A 68 13.94 10.40 -2.39
CA GLU A 68 13.42 10.10 -1.06
C GLU A 68 14.52 9.75 -0.04
N VAL A 69 15.79 9.93 -0.40
CA VAL A 69 16.92 9.60 0.47
C VAL A 69 16.98 10.59 1.62
N CYS A 70 16.93 10.06 2.84
CA CYS A 70 16.87 10.84 4.08
C CYS A 70 17.52 10.01 5.19
N GLU A 71 18.53 10.55 5.88
CA GLU A 71 19.25 9.82 6.94
C GLU A 71 18.35 9.57 8.15
N GLU A 72 17.47 10.52 8.44
CA GLU A 72 16.43 10.43 9.47
C GLU A 72 15.42 9.31 9.19
N ASP A 73 15.34 8.84 7.94
CA ASP A 73 14.48 7.72 7.54
C ASP A 73 15.15 6.34 7.66
N ARG A 74 16.36 6.24 8.24
CA ARG A 74 17.07 4.96 8.42
C ARG A 74 16.89 4.36 9.83
N PRO A 75 16.72 3.02 9.97
CA PRO A 75 16.87 2.02 8.92
C PRO A 75 15.65 1.91 7.97
N LEU A 76 15.90 1.78 6.67
CA LEU A 76 14.88 1.70 5.61
C LEU A 76 15.04 0.43 4.79
N ILE A 77 13.94 -0.26 4.48
CA ILE A 77 13.95 -1.43 3.59
C ILE A 77 13.21 -1.09 2.29
N ALA A 78 13.89 -1.25 1.15
CA ALA A 78 13.29 -1.03 -0.16
C ALA A 78 12.61 -2.31 -0.66
N GLN A 79 11.30 -2.26 -0.87
CA GLN A 79 10.53 -3.43 -1.31
C GLN A 79 10.32 -3.43 -2.82
N PHE A 80 10.61 -4.57 -3.46
CA PHE A 80 10.35 -4.80 -4.87
C PHE A 80 9.29 -5.89 -5.10
N CYS A 81 8.51 -5.73 -6.16
CA CYS A 81 7.89 -6.86 -6.84
C CYS A 81 8.70 -7.24 -8.10
N ALA A 82 8.91 -8.53 -8.27
CA ALA A 82 9.65 -9.12 -9.38
C ALA A 82 9.16 -10.55 -9.62
N ASN A 83 9.53 -11.10 -10.77
CA ASN A 83 9.28 -12.50 -11.16
C ASN A 83 10.38 -13.06 -12.08
N ASP A 84 11.52 -12.38 -12.14
CA ASP A 84 12.69 -12.77 -12.90
C ASP A 84 13.94 -12.51 -12.02
N PRO A 85 14.80 -13.51 -11.80
CA PRO A 85 15.99 -13.37 -10.95
C PRO A 85 16.95 -12.26 -11.39
N GLU A 86 17.21 -12.14 -12.69
CA GLU A 86 18.17 -11.16 -13.20
C GLU A 86 17.63 -9.75 -13.08
N VAL A 87 16.34 -9.53 -13.41
CA VAL A 87 15.68 -8.24 -13.26
C VAL A 87 15.61 -7.83 -11.79
N PHE A 88 15.33 -8.79 -10.87
CA PHE A 88 15.34 -8.51 -9.44
C PHE A 88 16.72 -8.04 -8.96
N VAL A 89 17.79 -8.75 -9.34
CA VAL A 89 19.16 -8.38 -8.98
C VAL A 89 19.57 -7.04 -9.59
N GLN A 90 19.25 -6.79 -10.86
CA GLN A 90 19.53 -5.49 -11.48
C GLN A 90 18.84 -4.34 -10.75
N ALA A 91 17.56 -4.50 -10.37
CA ALA A 91 16.84 -3.50 -9.59
C ALA A 91 17.47 -3.30 -8.20
N ALA A 92 17.85 -4.39 -7.54
CA ALA A 92 18.45 -4.36 -6.22
C ALA A 92 19.84 -3.69 -6.23
N LEU A 93 20.68 -3.97 -7.25
CA LEU A 93 21.98 -3.31 -7.43
C LEU A 93 21.84 -1.79 -7.60
N LEU A 94 20.79 -1.33 -8.26
CA LEU A 94 20.47 0.09 -8.44
C LEU A 94 19.91 0.76 -7.17
N ALA A 95 19.49 -0.03 -6.17
CA ALA A 95 18.80 0.46 -4.96
C ALA A 95 19.63 0.31 -3.68
N GLN A 96 20.58 -0.63 -3.62
CA GLN A 96 21.27 -1.05 -2.40
C GLN A 96 21.96 0.09 -1.62
N ASP A 97 22.43 1.13 -2.30
CA ASP A 97 23.10 2.27 -1.65
C ASP A 97 22.13 3.27 -0.99
N TYR A 98 20.82 3.08 -1.19
CA TYR A 98 19.75 3.96 -0.73
C TYR A 98 18.87 3.35 0.36
N CYS A 99 19.21 2.15 0.83
CA CYS A 99 18.46 1.41 1.84
C CYS A 99 19.39 0.52 2.68
N ASP A 100 18.85 -0.11 3.73
CA ASP A 100 19.58 -1.01 4.63
C ASP A 100 19.36 -2.49 4.29
N ALA A 101 18.31 -2.80 3.53
CA ALA A 101 18.05 -4.10 2.94
C ALA A 101 17.08 -3.99 1.75
N ILE A 102 17.03 -5.06 0.94
CA ILE A 102 16.11 -5.22 -0.18
C ILE A 102 15.07 -6.29 0.17
N ASP A 103 13.78 -5.96 0.07
CA ASP A 103 12.69 -6.90 0.33
C ASP A 103 12.03 -7.37 -0.96
N LEU A 104 11.76 -8.67 -1.05
CA LEU A 104 10.93 -9.24 -2.11
C LEU A 104 9.47 -9.39 -1.64
N ASN A 105 8.55 -8.70 -2.32
CA ASN A 105 7.13 -8.82 -2.07
C ASN A 105 6.60 -10.14 -2.62
N LEU A 106 6.17 -11.02 -1.71
CA LEU A 106 5.55 -12.31 -1.98
C LEU A 106 4.15 -12.41 -1.35
N GLY A 107 3.55 -11.26 -1.05
CA GLY A 107 2.31 -11.18 -0.26
C GLY A 107 1.19 -10.37 -0.90
N CYS A 108 1.45 -9.58 -1.95
CA CYS A 108 0.42 -8.76 -2.60
C CYS A 108 -0.61 -9.64 -3.32
N PRO A 109 -1.91 -9.60 -2.95
CA PRO A 109 -2.93 -10.44 -3.56
C PRO A 109 -3.78 -9.67 -4.59
N GLN A 110 -3.38 -8.45 -4.95
CA GLN A 110 -4.16 -7.55 -5.82
C GLN A 110 -4.21 -8.05 -7.25
N MET A 111 -5.25 -7.65 -8.00
CA MET A 111 -5.41 -8.07 -9.40
C MET A 111 -4.27 -7.59 -10.30
N ILE A 112 -3.62 -6.47 -9.97
CA ILE A 112 -2.45 -6.00 -10.71
C ILE A 112 -1.26 -6.95 -10.52
N ALA A 113 -1.09 -7.52 -9.32
CA ALA A 113 -0.08 -8.54 -9.04
C ALA A 113 -0.39 -9.86 -9.75
N LYS A 114 -1.68 -10.24 -9.84
CA LYS A 114 -2.09 -11.39 -10.66
C LYS A 114 -1.70 -11.20 -12.13
N ARG A 115 -2.01 -10.03 -12.68
CA ARG A 115 -1.76 -9.70 -14.09
C ARG A 115 -0.28 -9.57 -14.41
N GLY A 116 0.51 -9.02 -13.48
CA GLY A 116 1.96 -8.90 -13.62
C GLY A 116 2.72 -10.13 -13.16
N HIS A 117 2.03 -11.14 -12.64
CA HIS A 117 2.59 -12.40 -12.15
C HIS A 117 3.71 -12.19 -11.12
N TYR A 118 3.38 -11.50 -10.02
CA TYR A 118 4.28 -11.26 -8.88
C TYR A 118 3.48 -11.30 -7.56
N GLY A 119 4.14 -11.09 -6.42
CA GLY A 119 3.47 -11.06 -5.11
C GLY A 119 2.99 -12.45 -4.69
N ALA A 120 1.78 -12.54 -4.12
CA ALA A 120 1.24 -13.82 -3.64
C ALA A 120 0.95 -14.83 -4.78
N PHE A 121 1.05 -14.42 -6.04
CA PHE A 121 0.86 -15.30 -7.19
C PHE A 121 2.09 -16.14 -7.53
N LEU A 122 3.25 -15.84 -6.93
CA LEU A 122 4.46 -16.67 -7.02
C LEU A 122 4.58 -17.70 -5.88
N GLN A 123 3.63 -17.71 -4.94
CA GLN A 123 3.71 -18.48 -3.70
C GLN A 123 3.86 -20.00 -3.93
N GLU A 124 3.41 -20.52 -5.08
CA GLU A 124 3.51 -21.94 -5.46
C GLU A 124 4.78 -22.24 -6.30
N GLU A 125 5.55 -21.23 -6.70
CA GLU A 125 6.67 -21.37 -7.63
C GLU A 125 8.01 -21.38 -6.90
N TRP A 126 8.18 -22.33 -5.99
CA TRP A 126 9.31 -22.34 -5.04
C TRP A 126 10.67 -22.33 -5.74
N ASN A 127 10.83 -23.06 -6.86
CA ASN A 127 12.05 -23.05 -7.66
C ASN A 127 12.42 -21.65 -8.19
N LEU A 128 11.42 -20.84 -8.56
CA LEU A 128 11.66 -19.46 -9.02
C LEU A 128 12.05 -18.56 -7.84
N LEU A 129 11.35 -18.71 -6.71
CA LEU A 129 11.65 -17.96 -5.48
C LEU A 129 13.07 -18.25 -4.96
N GLU A 130 13.45 -19.53 -4.90
CA GLU A 130 14.82 -19.95 -4.53
C GLU A 130 15.85 -19.28 -5.42
N LYS A 131 15.66 -19.29 -6.75
CA LYS A 131 16.58 -18.65 -7.70
C LYS A 131 16.68 -17.15 -7.49
N MET A 132 15.56 -16.44 -7.32
CA MET A 132 15.57 -14.99 -7.10
C MET A 132 16.30 -14.62 -5.80
N ILE A 133 16.02 -15.33 -4.71
CA ILE A 133 16.60 -15.02 -3.39
C ILE A 133 18.07 -15.42 -3.33
N THR A 134 18.43 -16.60 -3.85
CA THR A 134 19.83 -17.06 -3.90
C THR A 134 20.68 -16.10 -4.71
N LEU A 135 20.25 -15.78 -5.94
CA LEU A 135 20.99 -14.87 -6.80
C LEU A 135 21.08 -13.46 -6.19
N GLY A 136 19.99 -12.95 -5.63
CA GLY A 136 20.01 -11.69 -4.91
C GLY A 136 21.01 -11.71 -3.75
N ASN A 137 20.94 -12.72 -2.89
CA ASN A 137 21.80 -12.84 -1.72
C ASN A 137 23.30 -12.88 -2.08
N GLU A 138 23.65 -13.55 -3.18
CA GLU A 138 25.02 -13.65 -3.70
C GLU A 138 25.53 -12.35 -4.33
N LYS A 139 24.66 -11.59 -5.03
CA LYS A 139 25.09 -10.49 -5.90
C LYS A 139 25.03 -9.10 -5.26
N ILE A 140 24.18 -8.88 -4.26
CA ILE A 140 24.04 -7.55 -3.64
C ILE A 140 24.70 -7.46 -2.26
N SER A 141 25.14 -6.26 -1.90
CA SER A 141 25.89 -6.00 -0.67
C SER A 141 25.01 -5.95 0.60
N VAL A 142 23.74 -5.56 0.47
CA VAL A 142 22.77 -5.48 1.57
C VAL A 142 21.92 -6.75 1.71
N PRO A 143 21.42 -7.10 2.91
CA PRO A 143 20.57 -8.27 3.13
C PRO A 143 19.30 -8.33 2.26
N ILE A 144 18.88 -9.55 1.91
CA ILE A 144 17.59 -9.82 1.27
C ILE A 144 16.58 -10.19 2.36
N THR A 145 15.42 -9.56 2.37
CA THR A 145 14.28 -9.92 3.21
C THR A 145 13.10 -10.34 2.35
N CYS A 146 12.10 -10.98 2.94
CA CYS A 146 10.87 -11.34 2.23
C CYS A 146 9.64 -10.96 3.06
N LYS A 147 8.58 -10.51 2.37
CA LYS A 147 7.24 -10.35 2.95
C LYS A 147 6.25 -11.28 2.30
N ILE A 148 5.71 -12.23 3.08
CA ILE A 148 4.81 -13.29 2.58
C ILE A 148 3.38 -13.17 3.09
N ARG A 149 2.48 -13.90 2.42
CA ARG A 149 1.22 -14.39 2.98
C ARG A 149 1.31 -15.88 3.27
N VAL A 150 0.42 -16.40 4.11
CA VAL A 150 0.41 -17.82 4.51
C VAL A 150 -0.40 -18.68 3.52
N PHE A 151 -0.19 -19.99 3.53
CA PHE A 151 -1.12 -20.96 2.94
C PHE A 151 -2.29 -21.22 3.90
N SER A 152 -3.28 -22.02 3.48
CA SER A 152 -4.32 -22.53 4.39
C SER A 152 -3.75 -23.49 5.42
N GLU A 153 -2.73 -24.26 5.04
CA GLU A 153 -2.07 -25.26 5.86
C GLU A 153 -0.85 -24.65 6.57
N ILE A 154 -0.77 -24.86 7.88
CA ILE A 154 0.37 -24.42 8.70
C ILE A 154 1.66 -25.09 8.22
N ASP A 155 1.64 -26.41 8.00
CA ASP A 155 2.85 -27.16 7.64
C ASP A 155 3.42 -26.71 6.30
N LYS A 156 2.58 -26.55 5.27
CA LYS A 156 2.99 -26.01 3.97
C LYS A 156 3.57 -24.60 4.10
N THR A 157 3.00 -23.77 4.98
CA THR A 157 3.52 -22.43 5.27
C THR A 157 4.89 -22.48 5.95
N VAL A 158 5.11 -23.42 6.86
CA VAL A 158 6.40 -23.63 7.53
C VAL A 158 7.46 -24.10 6.54
N GLU A 159 7.15 -25.05 5.66
CA GLU A 159 8.05 -25.50 4.59
C GLU A 159 8.44 -24.37 3.66
N TYR A 160 7.45 -23.55 3.27
CA TYR A 160 7.66 -22.36 2.48
C TYR A 160 8.62 -21.37 3.16
N ALA A 161 8.43 -21.08 4.44
CA ALA A 161 9.33 -20.20 5.19
C ALA A 161 10.76 -20.74 5.29
N LYS A 162 10.94 -22.05 5.54
CA LYS A 162 12.25 -22.70 5.57
C LYS A 162 12.96 -22.67 4.23
N MET A 163 12.22 -22.82 3.13
CA MET A 163 12.76 -22.69 1.78
C MET A 163 13.33 -21.27 1.56
N LEU A 164 12.58 -20.23 1.92
CA LEU A 164 13.03 -18.84 1.78
C LEU A 164 14.28 -18.56 2.62
N GLU A 165 14.32 -19.04 3.86
CA GLU A 165 15.49 -18.96 4.74
C GLU A 165 16.70 -19.65 4.11
N LYS A 166 16.56 -20.90 3.66
CA LYS A 166 17.63 -21.67 3.03
C LYS A 166 18.17 -20.99 1.76
N ALA A 167 17.30 -20.33 0.99
CA ALA A 167 17.69 -19.58 -0.20
C ALA A 167 18.48 -18.29 0.12
N GLY A 168 18.54 -17.85 1.38
CA GLY A 168 19.33 -16.70 1.81
C GLY A 168 18.51 -15.50 2.29
N CYS A 169 17.21 -15.66 2.54
CA CYS A 169 16.41 -14.64 3.23
C CYS A 169 16.94 -14.41 4.65
N GLN A 170 17.16 -13.16 5.03
CA GLN A 170 17.78 -12.76 6.31
C GLN A 170 16.77 -12.26 7.36
N LEU A 171 15.55 -11.95 6.94
CA LEU A 171 14.43 -11.58 7.81
C LEU A 171 13.12 -11.85 7.08
N LEU A 172 12.15 -12.45 7.77
CA LEU A 172 10.86 -12.81 7.18
C LEU A 172 9.71 -12.03 7.84
N THR A 173 8.99 -11.24 7.05
CA THR A 173 7.72 -10.64 7.49
C THR A 173 6.55 -11.52 7.04
N VAL A 174 5.71 -11.95 7.98
CA VAL A 174 4.58 -12.84 7.71
C VAL A 174 3.26 -12.11 7.91
N HIS A 175 2.50 -11.92 6.83
CA HIS A 175 1.09 -11.57 6.95
C HIS A 175 0.29 -12.85 7.17
N GLY A 176 -0.30 -13.02 8.37
CA GLY A 176 -1.07 -14.22 8.75
C GLY A 176 -2.37 -14.47 7.98
N ARG A 177 -2.58 -13.85 6.82
CA ARG A 177 -3.74 -14.07 5.94
C ARG A 177 -3.32 -14.80 4.68
N THR A 178 -4.20 -15.66 4.16
CA THR A 178 -4.03 -16.28 2.83
C THR A 178 -4.19 -15.26 1.71
N LYS A 179 -3.80 -15.60 0.48
CA LYS A 179 -4.00 -14.76 -0.71
C LYS A 179 -5.48 -14.44 -0.98
N GLU A 180 -6.38 -15.36 -0.64
CA GLU A 180 -7.83 -15.28 -0.83
C GLU A 180 -8.48 -14.34 0.19
N GLN A 181 -7.87 -14.20 1.37
CA GLN A 181 -8.32 -13.32 2.44
C GLN A 181 -8.02 -11.84 2.14
N LYS A 182 -8.81 -11.25 1.23
CA LYS A 182 -8.69 -9.86 0.77
C LYS A 182 -10.04 -9.19 0.57
N GLY A 183 -10.04 -7.85 0.55
CA GLY A 183 -11.25 -7.06 0.28
C GLY A 183 -12.33 -7.30 1.35
N ALA A 184 -13.53 -7.66 0.92
CA ALA A 184 -14.63 -8.02 1.83
C ALA A 184 -14.31 -9.31 2.61
N MET A 185 -13.59 -10.26 2.01
CA MET A 185 -13.26 -11.55 2.62
C MET A 185 -11.98 -11.50 3.47
N THR A 186 -11.63 -10.34 4.04
CA THR A 186 -10.31 -10.17 4.68
C THR A 186 -10.09 -11.08 5.89
N GLY A 187 -11.12 -11.37 6.69
CA GLY A 187 -11.01 -12.17 7.91
C GLY A 187 -9.93 -11.72 8.91
N ILE A 188 -9.68 -12.58 9.90
CA ILE A 188 -8.62 -12.43 10.91
C ILE A 188 -7.33 -13.10 10.42
N ALA A 189 -6.20 -12.45 10.67
CA ALA A 189 -4.88 -13.00 10.42
C ALA A 189 -4.57 -14.08 11.49
N SER A 190 -4.16 -15.26 11.04
CA SER A 190 -3.79 -16.37 11.90
C SER A 190 -2.40 -16.12 12.51
N TRP A 191 -2.37 -15.76 13.79
CA TRP A 191 -1.15 -15.70 14.57
C TRP A 191 -0.57 -17.09 14.86
N GLU A 192 -1.38 -18.15 14.81
CA GLU A 192 -0.91 -19.54 14.89
C GLU A 192 0.06 -19.89 13.75
N HIS A 193 -0.24 -19.48 12.51
CA HIS A 193 0.71 -19.66 11.39
C HIS A 193 2.02 -18.91 11.65
N ILE A 194 1.93 -17.67 12.14
CA ILE A 194 3.11 -16.83 12.42
C ILE A 194 3.97 -17.48 13.52
N LYS A 195 3.34 -17.98 14.59
CA LYS A 195 3.99 -18.68 15.70
C LYS A 195 4.67 -19.97 15.23
N ALA A 196 4.03 -20.74 14.37
CA ALA A 196 4.60 -21.95 13.81
C ALA A 196 5.85 -21.66 12.97
N ILE A 197 5.79 -20.63 12.09
CA ILE A 197 6.95 -20.18 11.32
C ILE A 197 8.07 -19.70 12.25
N ARG A 198 7.75 -18.86 13.24
CA ARG A 198 8.74 -18.32 14.18
C ARG A 198 9.49 -19.43 14.90
N LYS A 199 8.83 -20.52 15.30
CA LYS A 199 9.49 -21.68 15.93
C LYS A 199 10.38 -22.47 14.97
N ALA A 200 10.14 -22.38 13.67
CA ALA A 200 10.70 -23.27 12.67
C ALA A 200 11.89 -22.70 11.89
N VAL A 201 12.05 -21.37 11.87
CA VAL A 201 13.17 -20.66 11.21
C VAL A 201 14.13 -20.04 12.24
N ASN A 202 15.39 -19.86 11.84
CA ASN A 202 16.49 -19.31 12.65
C ASN A 202 16.84 -17.85 12.32
N ILE A 203 16.07 -17.21 11.44
CA ILE A 203 16.11 -15.78 11.16
C ILE A 203 15.04 -15.00 11.95
N PRO A 204 15.21 -13.68 12.13
CA PRO A 204 14.17 -12.82 12.69
C PRO A 204 12.86 -12.91 11.90
N VAL A 205 11.75 -12.96 12.62
CA VAL A 205 10.40 -12.93 12.04
C VAL A 205 9.66 -11.69 12.52
N PHE A 206 8.97 -11.01 11.60
CA PHE A 206 8.02 -9.96 11.91
C PHE A 206 6.58 -10.42 11.64
N ALA A 207 5.68 -10.16 12.58
CA ALA A 207 4.26 -10.42 12.40
C ALA A 207 3.56 -9.26 11.69
N ASN A 208 2.58 -9.55 10.83
CA ASN A 208 1.73 -8.55 10.20
C ASN A 208 0.27 -9.04 10.14
N GLY A 209 -0.66 -8.12 10.36
CA GLY A 209 -2.10 -8.35 10.27
C GLY A 209 -2.79 -8.26 11.63
N ASN A 210 -3.91 -7.53 11.67
CA ASN A 210 -4.71 -7.26 12.88
C ASN A 210 -3.99 -6.45 13.96
N ILE A 211 -3.14 -5.49 13.56
CA ILE A 211 -2.41 -4.60 14.47
C ILE A 211 -2.97 -3.18 14.35
N GLN A 212 -3.87 -2.83 15.27
CA GLN A 212 -4.65 -1.59 15.22
C GLN A 212 -4.29 -0.63 16.37
N HIS A 213 -3.72 -1.15 17.46
CA HIS A 213 -3.27 -0.39 18.63
C HIS A 213 -1.94 -0.92 19.15
N LEU A 214 -1.29 -0.16 20.04
CA LEU A 214 -0.07 -0.61 20.74
C LEU A 214 -0.31 -1.92 21.54
N SER A 215 -1.48 -2.10 22.14
CA SER A 215 -1.81 -3.33 22.86
C SER A 215 -1.87 -4.57 21.96
N ASP A 216 -2.26 -4.42 20.68
CA ASP A 216 -2.20 -5.50 19.71
C ASP A 216 -0.75 -5.88 19.37
N VAL A 217 0.16 -4.90 19.35
CA VAL A 217 1.61 -5.15 19.15
C VAL A 217 2.13 -6.04 20.28
N GLN A 218 1.91 -5.64 21.53
CA GLN A 218 2.37 -6.41 22.69
C GLN A 218 1.77 -7.81 22.71
N ARG A 219 0.45 -7.92 22.53
CA ARG A 219 -0.25 -9.22 22.50
C ARG A 219 0.28 -10.12 21.37
N CYS A 220 0.51 -9.56 20.18
CA CYS A 220 1.04 -10.33 19.05
C CYS A 220 2.46 -10.86 19.34
N MET A 221 3.33 -10.02 19.93
CA MET A 221 4.68 -10.44 20.31
C MET A 221 4.66 -11.54 21.36
N ASP A 222 3.83 -11.41 22.39
CA ASP A 222 3.71 -12.39 23.48
C ASP A 222 3.17 -13.73 22.98
N GLU A 223 2.16 -13.73 22.12
CA GLU A 223 1.54 -14.95 21.62
C GLU A 223 2.43 -15.70 20.61
N THR A 224 3.17 -14.97 19.77
CA THR A 224 3.90 -15.55 18.62
C THR A 224 5.41 -15.68 18.82
N GLY A 225 6.01 -14.90 19.73
CA GLY A 225 7.46 -14.88 19.97
C GLY A 225 8.30 -14.22 18.86
N VAL A 226 7.65 -13.42 18.00
CA VAL A 226 8.30 -12.67 16.91
C VAL A 226 9.19 -11.54 17.43
N GLN A 227 10.12 -11.09 16.60
CA GLN A 227 11.08 -10.03 16.95
C GLN A 227 10.48 -8.63 16.80
N GLY A 228 9.42 -8.50 16.01
CA GLY A 228 8.76 -7.23 15.75
C GLY A 228 7.41 -7.41 15.08
N VAL A 229 6.66 -6.32 15.02
CA VAL A 229 5.30 -6.27 14.52
C VAL A 229 5.16 -5.13 13.54
N MET A 230 4.58 -5.45 12.39
CA MET A 230 4.34 -4.53 11.30
C MET A 230 2.86 -4.11 11.25
N SER A 231 2.61 -2.81 11.29
CA SER A 231 1.29 -2.22 11.07
C SER A 231 1.19 -1.53 9.71
N ALA A 232 -0.01 -1.61 9.11
CA ALA A 232 -0.35 -0.99 7.83
C ALA A 232 -1.56 -0.06 8.01
N GLU A 233 -2.77 -0.58 7.83
CA GLU A 233 -4.02 0.16 8.01
C GLU A 233 -4.14 0.81 9.40
N GLY A 234 -3.68 0.15 10.47
CA GLY A 234 -3.66 0.74 11.80
C GLY A 234 -2.85 2.04 11.86
N ASN A 235 -1.64 2.05 11.30
CA ASN A 235 -0.79 3.23 11.22
C ASN A 235 -1.39 4.32 10.30
N LEU A 236 -2.03 3.96 9.19
CA LEU A 236 -2.71 4.94 8.30
C LEU A 236 -3.87 5.68 8.96
N HIS A 237 -4.54 5.03 9.91
CA HIS A 237 -5.62 5.61 10.69
C HIS A 237 -5.13 6.29 11.98
N ASN A 238 -3.94 5.92 12.45
CA ASN A 238 -3.30 6.50 13.63
C ASN A 238 -1.76 6.41 13.52
N PRO A 239 -1.06 7.46 13.06
CA PRO A 239 0.40 7.51 13.02
C PRO A 239 1.03 7.32 14.41
N ALA A 240 0.34 7.76 15.46
CA ALA A 240 0.72 7.62 16.87
C ALA A 240 0.45 6.23 17.48
N LEU A 241 0.17 5.22 16.64
CA LEU A 241 -0.12 3.85 17.08
C LEU A 241 0.98 3.28 18.00
N PHE A 242 2.25 3.50 17.68
CA PHE A 242 3.37 2.93 18.45
C PHE A 242 3.66 3.66 19.77
N GLU A 243 3.13 4.86 19.96
CA GLU A 243 3.14 5.57 21.24
C GLU A 243 1.95 5.19 22.14
N GLY A 244 0.95 4.49 21.58
CA GLY A 244 -0.28 4.16 22.29
C GLY A 244 -1.20 5.36 22.51
N ARG A 245 -1.02 6.46 21.75
CA ARG A 245 -1.89 7.65 21.81
C ARG A 245 -2.97 7.60 20.73
N SER A 246 -4.06 8.32 20.98
CA SER A 246 -5.11 8.64 20.00
C SER A 246 -5.29 10.16 19.94
N PRO A 247 -4.33 10.87 19.32
CA PRO A 247 -4.39 12.32 19.21
C PRO A 247 -5.56 12.77 18.33
N PRO A 248 -5.98 14.04 18.43
CA PRO A 248 -6.90 14.62 17.48
C PRO A 248 -6.39 14.52 16.04
N VAL A 249 -7.29 14.23 15.10
CA VAL A 249 -6.91 13.99 13.70
C VAL A 249 -6.31 15.23 13.01
N TRP A 250 -6.67 16.43 13.49
CA TRP A 250 -6.11 17.68 12.97
C TRP A 250 -4.66 17.91 13.40
N GLU A 251 -4.25 17.43 14.59
CA GLU A 251 -2.88 17.52 15.10
C GLU A 251 -1.95 16.70 14.20
N MET A 252 -2.30 15.43 13.97
CA MET A 252 -1.55 14.55 13.07
C MET A 252 -1.53 15.08 11.63
N THR A 253 -2.58 15.78 11.21
CA THR A 253 -2.62 16.42 9.90
C THR A 253 -1.68 17.64 9.84
N GLU A 254 -1.68 18.50 10.86
CA GLU A 254 -0.78 19.65 10.94
C GLU A 254 0.68 19.19 10.84
N GLU A 255 1.06 18.16 11.61
CA GLU A 255 2.40 17.56 11.56
C GLU A 255 2.70 16.94 10.20
N TYR A 256 1.77 16.18 9.63
CA TYR A 256 1.99 15.57 8.32
C TYR A 256 2.18 16.63 7.23
N LEU A 257 1.37 17.68 7.21
CA LEU A 257 1.50 18.78 6.25
C LEU A 257 2.81 19.56 6.45
N GLU A 258 3.31 19.69 7.68
CA GLU A 258 4.64 20.23 7.95
C GLU A 258 5.74 19.37 7.29
N VAL A 259 5.69 18.06 7.50
CA VAL A 259 6.63 17.12 6.87
C VAL A 259 6.54 17.19 5.35
N VAL A 260 5.34 17.24 4.76
CA VAL A 260 5.16 17.37 3.30
C VAL A 260 5.72 18.69 2.76
N ARG A 261 5.70 19.78 3.53
CA ARG A 261 6.35 21.03 3.10
C ARG A 261 7.88 20.89 3.04
N GLN A 262 8.47 20.14 3.96
CA GLN A 262 9.91 19.87 4.00
C GLN A 262 10.34 18.82 2.97
N TYR A 263 9.51 17.79 2.79
CA TYR A 263 9.73 16.65 1.90
C TYR A 263 8.52 16.47 0.97
N PRO A 264 8.45 17.23 -0.14
CA PRO A 264 7.28 17.24 -1.01
C PRO A 264 6.96 15.88 -1.63
N CYS A 265 5.68 15.52 -1.59
CA CYS A 265 5.14 14.34 -2.26
C CYS A 265 3.91 14.71 -3.11
N SER A 266 3.37 13.75 -3.86
CA SER A 266 2.18 14.00 -4.67
C SER A 266 0.96 14.38 -3.80
N LEU A 267 0.22 15.40 -4.21
CA LEU A 267 -1.07 15.77 -3.61
C LEU A 267 -2.08 14.61 -3.59
N SER A 268 -1.94 13.59 -4.46
CA SER A 268 -2.76 12.39 -4.38
C SER A 268 -2.50 11.58 -3.10
N TYR A 269 -1.24 11.50 -2.67
CA TYR A 269 -0.83 10.79 -1.46
C TYR A 269 -1.34 11.53 -0.23
N VAL A 270 -1.10 12.85 -0.18
CA VAL A 270 -1.58 13.71 0.91
C VAL A 270 -3.09 13.53 1.10
N ARG A 271 -3.87 13.65 0.02
CA ARG A 271 -5.33 13.47 0.09
C ARG A 271 -5.75 12.07 0.55
N ALA A 272 -5.06 11.03 0.08
CA ALA A 272 -5.36 9.66 0.47
C ALA A 272 -5.16 9.44 1.97
N HIS A 273 -4.08 10.00 2.53
CA HIS A 273 -3.79 9.98 3.97
C HIS A 273 -4.83 10.74 4.78
N LEU A 274 -5.22 11.95 4.35
CA LEU A 274 -6.27 12.72 5.04
C LEU A 274 -7.62 12.00 5.03
N PHE A 275 -7.98 11.30 3.93
CA PHE A 275 -9.18 10.46 3.92
C PHE A 275 -9.13 9.28 4.90
N LYS A 276 -7.93 8.80 5.25
CA LYS A 276 -7.73 7.72 6.23
C LYS A 276 -7.77 8.26 7.65
N LEU A 277 -6.96 9.27 7.94
CA LEU A 277 -6.93 9.96 9.24
C LEU A 277 -8.33 10.43 9.64
N TRP A 278 -9.03 11.11 8.73
CA TRP A 278 -10.33 11.72 9.01
C TRP A 278 -11.51 10.80 8.72
N HIS A 279 -11.29 9.49 8.57
CA HIS A 279 -12.32 8.56 8.09
C HIS A 279 -13.65 8.72 8.83
N HIS A 280 -13.61 8.76 10.16
CA HIS A 280 -14.78 8.88 11.02
C HIS A 280 -15.36 10.30 10.98
N THR A 281 -14.50 11.32 11.08
CA THR A 281 -14.90 12.74 10.99
C THR A 281 -15.63 13.05 9.68
N LEU A 282 -15.17 12.51 8.56
CA LEU A 282 -15.76 12.72 7.23
C LEU A 282 -17.06 11.94 6.99
N GLN A 283 -17.43 11.00 7.88
CA GLN A 283 -18.75 10.38 7.83
C GLN A 283 -19.83 11.32 8.38
N ILE A 284 -19.45 12.15 9.35
CA ILE A 284 -20.31 13.14 10.00
C ILE A 284 -20.34 14.42 9.17
N HIS A 285 -19.16 14.95 8.84
CA HIS A 285 -19.00 16.16 8.01
C HIS A 285 -18.82 15.81 6.53
N GLN A 286 -19.92 15.49 5.86
CA GLN A 286 -19.93 15.16 4.43
C GLN A 286 -19.45 16.33 3.55
N GLU A 287 -19.67 17.56 3.97
CA GLU A 287 -19.23 18.79 3.31
C GLU A 287 -17.69 18.86 3.25
N LEU A 288 -17.00 18.59 4.36
CA LEU A 288 -15.53 18.56 4.41
C LEU A 288 -14.97 17.46 3.51
N ARG A 289 -15.71 16.35 3.39
CA ARG A 289 -15.35 15.24 2.50
C ARG A 289 -15.33 15.68 1.05
N GLU A 290 -16.35 16.43 0.64
CA GLU A 290 -16.44 16.99 -0.71
C GLU A 290 -15.38 18.05 -0.98
N GLU A 291 -15.10 18.91 -0.01
CA GLU A 291 -14.08 19.95 -0.11
C GLU A 291 -12.69 19.35 -0.26
N LEU A 292 -12.32 18.41 0.62
CA LEU A 292 -11.04 17.68 0.53
C LEU A 292 -10.86 16.98 -0.83
N ALA A 293 -11.95 16.46 -1.40
CA ALA A 293 -11.92 15.85 -2.73
C ALA A 293 -11.62 16.85 -3.86
N LYS A 294 -12.03 18.12 -3.72
CA LYS A 294 -11.94 19.17 -4.74
C LYS A 294 -10.64 19.98 -4.63
N VAL A 295 -10.03 20.09 -3.46
CA VAL A 295 -8.81 20.86 -3.20
C VAL A 295 -7.63 20.40 -4.07
N LYS A 296 -6.86 21.37 -4.57
CA LYS A 296 -5.73 21.17 -5.50
C LYS A 296 -4.38 21.72 -5.02
N THR A 297 -4.31 22.25 -3.80
CA THR A 297 -3.10 22.84 -3.22
C THR A 297 -2.91 22.32 -1.80
N LEU A 298 -1.67 22.34 -1.32
CA LEU A 298 -1.36 21.94 0.06
C LEU A 298 -1.98 22.93 1.06
N ASP A 299 -1.93 24.23 0.77
CA ASP A 299 -2.55 25.26 1.61
C ASP A 299 -4.07 25.12 1.65
N GLY A 300 -4.69 24.70 0.55
CA GLY A 300 -6.12 24.38 0.55
C GLY A 300 -6.44 23.18 1.44
N MET A 301 -5.55 22.19 1.55
CA MET A 301 -5.75 21.06 2.47
C MET A 301 -5.56 21.48 3.93
N ALA A 302 -4.60 22.37 4.19
CA ALA A 302 -4.41 22.97 5.51
C ALA A 302 -5.63 23.79 5.95
N GLU A 303 -6.27 24.50 5.02
CA GLU A 303 -7.48 25.25 5.27
C GLU A 303 -8.68 24.34 5.59
N VAL A 304 -8.87 23.25 4.85
CA VAL A 304 -9.92 22.25 5.20
C VAL A 304 -9.64 21.65 6.59
N ASN A 305 -8.37 21.41 6.95
CA ASN A 305 -8.00 20.94 8.28
C ASN A 305 -8.33 21.97 9.39
N ARG A 306 -8.13 23.26 9.12
CA ARG A 306 -8.51 24.34 10.05
C ARG A 306 -10.02 24.35 10.30
N GLN A 307 -10.82 24.24 9.25
CA GLN A 307 -12.28 24.17 9.37
C GLN A 307 -12.75 22.91 10.10
N LEU A 308 -12.10 21.76 9.86
CA LEU A 308 -12.34 20.53 10.59
C LEU A 308 -12.09 20.73 12.09
N LYS A 309 -10.94 21.31 12.44
CA LYS A 309 -10.56 21.60 13.83
C LYS A 309 -11.56 22.51 14.53
N GLU A 310 -12.00 23.58 13.86
CA GLU A 310 -12.97 24.52 14.43
C GLU A 310 -14.30 23.85 14.77
N ARG A 311 -14.85 23.06 13.84
CA ARG A 311 -16.10 22.31 14.05
C ARG A 311 -15.98 21.32 15.22
N CYS A 312 -14.90 20.53 15.24
CA CYS A 312 -14.71 19.59 16.33
C CYS A 312 -14.51 20.28 17.69
N LEU A 313 -13.84 21.44 17.74
CA LEU A 313 -13.67 22.21 18.97
C LEU A 313 -14.98 22.86 19.46
N GLU A 314 -15.88 23.23 18.54
CA GLU A 314 -17.23 23.69 18.87
C GLU A 314 -18.06 22.55 19.47
N GLU A 315 -18.08 21.37 18.84
CA GLU A 315 -18.76 20.17 19.34
C GLU A 315 -18.25 19.76 20.73
N MET A 316 -16.94 19.85 20.97
CA MET A 316 -16.35 19.60 22.28
C MET A 316 -16.83 20.58 23.37
N LYS A 317 -17.14 21.83 23.02
CA LYS A 317 -17.62 22.86 23.96
C LYS A 317 -19.11 22.72 24.25
N GLU A 318 -19.89 22.27 23.29
CA GLU A 318 -21.35 22.11 23.42
C GLU A 318 -21.75 20.98 24.37
N GLY A 319 -20.79 20.26 24.94
CA GLY A 319 -21.04 19.36 26.06
C GLY A 319 -21.76 18.08 25.63
N GLU A 320 -21.51 17.58 24.42
CA GLU A 320 -21.84 16.21 24.07
C GLU A 320 -21.03 15.23 24.94
N GLU A 321 -21.49 15.04 26.19
CA GLU A 321 -21.11 13.96 27.07
C GLU A 321 -21.35 12.63 26.36
N GLN A 322 -20.28 12.06 25.80
CA GLN A 322 -20.05 10.62 25.69
C GLN A 322 -21.22 9.74 25.21
N LYS A 323 -21.99 10.22 24.23
CA LYS A 323 -22.86 9.35 23.42
C LYS A 323 -22.57 9.61 21.95
N SER A 324 -21.54 8.94 21.46
CA SER A 324 -21.50 8.37 20.11
C SER A 324 -22.38 9.09 19.10
N THR A 325 -22.04 10.33 18.73
CA THR A 325 -22.67 10.96 17.59
C THR A 325 -22.42 10.06 16.37
N GLY A 326 -23.50 9.53 15.80
CA GLY A 326 -23.45 8.54 14.72
C GLY A 326 -23.18 7.08 15.12
N GLY A 327 -23.24 6.71 16.41
CA GLY A 327 -23.07 5.33 16.87
C GLY A 327 -21.61 4.84 16.92
N LEU A 328 -20.64 5.76 16.90
CA LEU A 328 -19.22 5.44 17.04
C LEU A 328 -18.82 5.27 18.51
N PRO A 329 -18.01 4.25 18.87
CA PRO A 329 -17.62 4.00 20.27
C PRO A 329 -16.66 5.05 20.85
N PHE A 330 -16.07 5.90 20.02
CA PHE A 330 -15.13 6.96 20.40
C PHE A 330 -15.48 8.27 19.69
N PRO A 331 -15.02 9.43 20.20
CA PRO A 331 -15.17 10.69 19.49
C PRO A 331 -14.61 10.60 18.07
N HIS A 332 -15.34 11.11 17.07
CA HIS A 332 -14.93 10.97 15.66
C HIS A 332 -13.67 11.77 15.32
N TRP A 333 -13.30 12.73 16.16
CA TRP A 333 -12.17 13.64 15.94
C TRP A 333 -10.83 13.12 16.46
N ILE A 334 -10.78 11.94 17.09
CA ILE A 334 -9.50 11.31 17.47
C ILE A 334 -9.08 10.24 16.46
N CYS A 335 -7.77 10.09 16.28
CA CYS A 335 -7.17 8.98 15.55
C CYS A 335 -7.57 7.66 16.19
N GLN A 336 -8.26 6.83 15.42
CA GLN A 336 -8.82 5.57 15.90
C GLN A 336 -8.85 4.54 14.76
N PRO A 337 -8.77 3.24 15.08
CA PRO A 337 -8.72 2.22 14.05
C PRO A 337 -9.96 2.18 13.18
N TYR A 338 -9.74 1.77 11.94
CA TYR A 338 -10.83 1.35 11.07
C TYR A 338 -11.11 -0.14 11.21
N VAL A 339 -12.27 -0.47 11.78
CA VAL A 339 -12.79 -1.84 11.82
C VAL A 339 -13.62 -2.06 10.56
N ARG A 340 -13.15 -2.97 9.69
CA ARG A 340 -13.83 -3.26 8.43
C ARG A 340 -15.16 -3.99 8.72
N PRO A 341 -16.30 -3.53 8.18
CA PRO A 341 -17.58 -4.22 8.37
C PRO A 341 -17.53 -5.66 7.87
N VAL A 342 -18.23 -6.56 8.56
CA VAL A 342 -18.40 -7.95 8.12
C VAL A 342 -19.20 -7.97 6.81
N PRO A 343 -18.85 -8.81 5.82
CA PRO A 343 -19.68 -8.99 4.63
C PRO A 343 -21.11 -9.35 5.03
N LYS A 344 -22.11 -8.67 4.45
CA LYS A 344 -23.51 -9.07 4.63
C LYS A 344 -23.68 -10.47 4.04
N GLU A 345 -24.28 -11.37 4.82
CA GLU A 345 -24.65 -12.69 4.31
C GLU A 345 -25.64 -12.51 3.14
N PRO A 346 -25.50 -13.29 2.06
CA PRO A 346 -26.50 -13.31 1.00
C PRO A 346 -27.77 -13.98 1.53
N GLY A 347 -28.69 -13.20 2.13
CA GLY A 347 -30.03 -13.71 2.47
C GLY A 347 -30.83 -13.05 3.61
N SER A 348 -30.29 -12.14 4.43
CA SER A 348 -31.09 -11.55 5.52
C SER A 348 -31.71 -10.19 5.15
N GLU A 349 -32.81 -10.21 4.40
CA GLU A 349 -33.82 -9.14 4.49
C GLU A 349 -35.01 -9.68 5.28
N ASN A 350 -35.26 -9.14 6.48
CA ASN A 350 -36.56 -9.24 7.14
C ASN A 350 -36.85 -7.94 7.92
N GLY A 351 -37.74 -7.12 7.33
CA GLY A 351 -38.86 -6.42 7.98
C GLY A 351 -38.62 -5.39 9.09
N HIS A 352 -38.56 -4.10 8.73
CA HIS A 352 -39.52 -3.04 9.15
C HIS A 352 -39.20 -1.69 8.46
N PRO A 353 -40.21 -0.86 8.13
CA PRO A 353 -40.03 0.27 7.21
C PRO A 353 -39.45 1.49 7.93
N LYS A 354 -38.24 1.91 7.55
CA LYS A 354 -37.79 3.31 7.71
C LYS A 354 -37.58 3.92 6.33
N ALA A 355 -38.07 5.14 6.19
CA ALA A 355 -38.27 5.86 4.94
C ALA A 355 -37.06 5.79 3.99
N GLN A 356 -37.30 5.32 2.77
CA GLN A 356 -36.32 5.28 1.69
C GLN A 356 -36.05 6.69 1.14
N VAL A 357 -34.83 7.20 1.35
CA VAL A 357 -34.19 8.09 0.37
C VAL A 357 -33.37 7.18 -0.55
N LYS A 358 -33.81 7.04 -1.79
CA LYS A 358 -33.17 6.17 -2.80
C LYS A 358 -31.81 6.73 -3.21
N THR A 359 -30.74 6.01 -2.93
CA THR A 359 -29.49 6.10 -3.69
C THR A 359 -29.29 4.78 -4.43
N VAL A 360 -29.61 4.79 -5.73
CA VAL A 360 -29.45 3.64 -6.61
C VAL A 360 -28.01 3.62 -7.14
N CYS A 361 -27.21 2.63 -6.74
CA CYS A 361 -26.07 2.19 -7.54
C CYS A 361 -26.13 0.67 -7.69
N VAL A 362 -26.88 0.22 -8.70
CA VAL A 362 -26.98 -1.20 -9.06
C VAL A 362 -25.77 -1.58 -9.92
N LYS A 363 -24.88 -2.40 -9.35
CA LYS A 363 -23.91 -3.20 -10.10
C LYS A 363 -24.55 -4.57 -10.34
N ARG A 364 -25.11 -4.80 -11.53
CA ARG A 364 -25.52 -6.15 -11.96
C ARG A 364 -24.28 -6.95 -12.38
N ALA A 365 -24.13 -8.12 -11.76
CA ALA A 365 -23.43 -9.26 -12.32
C ALA A 365 -24.15 -9.68 -13.62
N LEU A 366 -23.39 -10.05 -14.65
CA LEU A 366 -23.92 -10.78 -15.80
C LEU A 366 -22.89 -11.83 -16.22
N ASP A 367 -23.43 -13.05 -16.27
CA ASP A 367 -22.86 -14.30 -16.73
C ASP A 367 -22.36 -14.24 -18.17
N GLU A 368 -21.50 -15.20 -18.49
CA GLU A 368 -21.05 -15.55 -19.82
C GLU A 368 -22.21 -16.11 -20.67
N SER A 369 -22.42 -15.53 -21.86
CA SER A 369 -22.96 -16.24 -23.01
C SER A 369 -22.52 -15.55 -24.30
N ASP A 370 -21.88 -16.31 -25.19
CA ASP A 370 -21.50 -15.91 -26.54
C ASP A 370 -22.72 -15.50 -27.38
N GLY A 371 -22.54 -14.44 -28.18
CA GLY A 371 -23.52 -13.99 -29.18
C GLY A 371 -23.11 -12.68 -29.83
N ALA A 372 -22.73 -12.74 -31.10
CA ALA A 372 -22.31 -11.58 -31.89
C ALA A 372 -23.49 -10.61 -32.14
N THR A 373 -23.34 -9.34 -31.73
CA THR A 373 -24.07 -8.19 -32.31
C THR A 373 -23.38 -6.87 -31.94
N GLU A 374 -23.32 -5.96 -32.91
CA GLU A 374 -22.64 -4.66 -32.82
C GLU A 374 -23.25 -3.72 -31.76
N PHE A 375 -22.64 -3.67 -30.58
CA PHE A 375 -22.84 -2.56 -29.65
C PHE A 375 -21.49 -1.99 -29.16
N LEU A 376 -21.36 -0.66 -29.21
CA LEU A 376 -20.18 0.03 -28.68
C LEU A 376 -20.08 -0.22 -27.17
N SER A 377 -18.92 -0.69 -26.71
CA SER A 377 -18.67 -0.94 -25.28
C SER A 377 -18.89 0.31 -24.41
N LYS A 378 -19.23 0.12 -23.13
CA LYS A 378 -19.49 1.20 -22.16
C LYS A 378 -18.36 2.26 -22.10
N ASN A 379 -17.12 1.86 -22.36
CA ASN A 379 -15.98 2.78 -22.43
C ASN A 379 -15.94 3.60 -23.73
N LYS A 380 -16.36 3.02 -24.87
CA LYS A 380 -16.50 3.76 -26.14
C LYS A 380 -17.68 4.75 -26.06
N GLN A 381 -18.78 4.38 -25.41
CA GLN A 381 -19.91 5.28 -25.15
C GLN A 381 -19.51 6.49 -24.31
N LYS A 382 -18.78 6.29 -23.20
CA LYS A 382 -18.22 7.39 -22.39
C LYS A 382 -17.25 8.30 -23.16
N LYS A 383 -16.49 7.74 -24.11
CA LYS A 383 -15.56 8.52 -24.96
C LYS A 383 -16.30 9.31 -26.05
N LYS A 384 -17.40 8.79 -26.60
CA LYS A 384 -18.26 9.51 -27.55
C LYS A 384 -19.03 10.66 -26.88
N ALA A 385 -19.51 10.45 -25.65
CA ALA A 385 -20.14 11.51 -24.86
C ALA A 385 -19.21 12.70 -24.57
N ARG A 386 -17.90 12.46 -24.47
CA ARG A 386 -16.88 13.51 -24.26
C ARG A 386 -16.37 14.15 -25.56
N ASN A 387 -16.59 13.51 -26.71
CA ASN A 387 -16.19 14.01 -28.01
C ASN A 387 -17.14 13.42 -29.09
N PRO A 388 -18.24 14.11 -29.41
CA PRO A 388 -19.33 13.59 -30.25
C PRO A 388 -18.88 13.20 -31.67
N ASN A 389 -17.86 13.86 -32.18
CA ASN A 389 -17.32 13.66 -33.54
C ASN A 389 -16.27 12.54 -33.62
N LYS A 390 -15.99 11.85 -32.50
CA LYS A 390 -15.00 10.77 -32.49
C LYS A 390 -15.57 9.53 -33.18
N ASN A 391 -14.99 9.17 -34.33
CA ASN A 391 -15.38 7.99 -35.09
C ASN A 391 -14.75 6.72 -34.47
N PHE A 392 -15.57 5.69 -34.24
CA PHE A 392 -15.15 4.42 -33.62
C PHE A 392 -15.15 3.25 -34.61
N ASN A 393 -15.47 3.50 -35.89
CA ASN A 393 -15.35 2.53 -36.96
C ASN A 393 -13.86 2.24 -37.21
N LEU A 394 -13.46 0.97 -37.10
CA LEU A 394 -12.07 0.54 -37.25
C LEU A 394 -11.59 0.62 -38.71
N GLU A 395 -12.51 0.55 -39.67
CA GLU A 395 -12.21 0.58 -41.11
C GLU A 395 -11.88 1.99 -41.64
N GLN A 396 -12.26 3.03 -40.90
CA GLN A 396 -12.08 4.43 -41.27
C GLN A 396 -10.91 5.11 -40.53
N LYS A 397 -10.07 4.34 -39.81
CA LYS A 397 -8.86 4.90 -39.19
C LYS A 397 -7.81 5.24 -40.26
N PRO A 398 -7.21 6.44 -40.24
CA PRO A 398 -6.13 6.76 -41.17
C PRO A 398 -4.96 5.80 -40.98
N LYS A 399 -4.58 5.11 -42.06
CA LYS A 399 -3.40 4.23 -42.09
C LYS A 399 -2.17 5.12 -42.27
N TYR A 400 -1.38 5.29 -41.22
CA TYR A 400 -0.12 6.02 -41.32
C TYR A 400 0.99 5.10 -41.84
N ILE A 401 1.74 5.58 -42.83
CA ILE A 401 2.97 4.90 -43.31
C ILE A 401 4.02 5.04 -42.21
N ARG A 402 4.62 3.93 -41.76
CA ARG A 402 5.64 3.94 -40.69
C ARG A 402 7.05 4.12 -41.27
N CYS A 403 7.93 4.75 -40.51
CA CYS A 403 9.36 4.83 -40.79
C CYS A 403 10.01 3.47 -40.53
N GLU A 404 10.76 2.93 -41.48
CA GLU A 404 11.38 1.61 -41.37
C GLU A 404 12.56 1.56 -40.38
N GLN A 405 13.14 2.70 -40.01
CA GLN A 405 14.25 2.75 -39.04
C GLN A 405 13.79 2.86 -37.57
N CYS A 406 12.66 3.51 -37.28
CA CYS A 406 12.24 3.78 -35.90
C CYS A 406 10.80 3.38 -35.58
N GLY A 407 10.04 2.87 -36.56
CA GLY A 407 8.67 2.38 -36.38
C GLY A 407 7.60 3.46 -36.16
N ASN A 408 7.99 4.74 -36.08
CA ASN A 408 7.06 5.86 -35.89
C ASN A 408 6.32 6.25 -37.19
N PRO A 409 5.11 6.84 -37.12
CA PRO A 409 4.39 7.36 -38.29
C PRO A 409 5.19 8.44 -39.04
N LYS A 410 5.34 8.33 -40.37
CA LYS A 410 5.86 9.42 -41.21
C LYS A 410 4.82 10.54 -41.24
N VAL A 411 5.13 11.68 -40.62
CA VAL A 411 4.34 12.90 -40.73
C VAL A 411 4.98 13.77 -41.80
N SER A 412 4.29 13.99 -42.92
CA SER A 412 4.68 15.01 -43.90
C SER A 412 4.25 16.38 -43.37
N TYR A 413 5.21 17.23 -43.01
CA TYR A 413 4.91 18.65 -42.75
C TYR A 413 4.66 19.36 -44.07
N PRO A 414 3.56 20.10 -44.24
CA PRO A 414 3.38 20.96 -45.41
C PRO A 414 4.35 22.15 -45.35
N ASN A 415 5.00 22.39 -46.50
CA ASN A 415 5.93 23.48 -46.82
C ASN A 415 5.82 24.74 -45.95
N PHE A 416 6.85 25.02 -45.16
CA PHE A 416 7.18 26.38 -44.75
C PHE A 416 7.87 27.06 -45.94
N THR A 417 7.13 27.88 -46.67
CA THR A 417 7.72 28.87 -47.59
C THR A 417 8.41 29.94 -46.74
N THR A 418 9.73 29.92 -46.72
CA THR A 418 10.56 31.05 -46.31
C THR A 418 10.45 32.16 -47.36
N ASN A 419 9.79 33.26 -47.03
CA ASN A 419 9.98 34.52 -47.75
C ASN A 419 11.01 35.37 -47.01
N LYS A 420 11.95 35.88 -47.81
CA LYS A 420 12.96 36.88 -47.48
C LYS A 420 12.33 38.22 -47.11
#